data_AF-A0A383RJU7-F1
#
_entry.id   AF-A0A383RJU7-F1
#
_cell.length_a   1.000
_cell.length_b   1.000
_cell.length_c   1.000
_cell.angle_alpha   90.00
_cell.angle_beta   90.00
_cell.angle_gamma   90.00
#
_symmetry.space_group_name_H-M   'P 1'
#
loop_
_entity.id
_entity.type
_entity.pdbx_description
1 polymer ?
#
loop_
_entity_poly.entity_id
_entity_poly.type
_entity_poly.pdbx_seq_one_letter_code
_entity_poly.pdbx_strand_id
1 'polypeptide(L)'
;MKMKEIALSVIIYAFLGYLWVLFSERMVSIANAMGNMLIGGLLLSVGTLLFFAIVNRIAPFHNYKLTHPTRLVGAASFLIVVLSILFV
;
A
#
# COMPACT_ATOMS: atom_id res chain seq x y z
N MET A 1 -22.53 -13.72 -0.38
CA MET A 1 -22.13 -12.37 -0.84
C MET A 1 -21.02 -11.78 0.03
N LYS A 2 -21.18 -11.68 1.36
CA LYS A 2 -20.14 -11.16 2.28
C LYS A 2 -18.74 -11.83 2.18
N MET A 3 -18.63 -13.16 2.08
CA MET A 3 -17.32 -13.82 2.00
C MET A 3 -16.55 -13.54 0.70
N LYS A 4 -17.25 -13.44 -0.45
CA LYS A 4 -16.59 -13.10 -1.74
C LYS A 4 -16.03 -11.68 -1.70
N GLU A 5 -16.76 -10.73 -1.12
CA GLU A 5 -16.31 -9.34 -0.95
C GLU A 5 -15.11 -9.25 0.00
N ILE A 6 -15.13 -9.99 1.11
CA ILE A 6 -13.98 -10.05 2.03
C ILE A 6 -12.76 -10.65 1.32
N ALA A 7 -12.91 -11.78 0.64
CA ALA A 7 -11.81 -12.43 -0.07
C ALA A 7 -11.22 -11.52 -1.17
N LEU A 8 -12.08 -10.84 -1.94
CA LEU A 8 -11.66 -9.90 -2.97
C LEU A 8 -10.96 -8.67 -2.37
N SER A 9 -11.42 -8.18 -1.22
CA SER A 9 -10.73 -7.13 -0.45
C SER A 9 -9.34 -7.57 -0.02
N VAL A 10 -9.21 -8.77 0.58
CA VAL A 10 -7.92 -9.33 0.99
C VAL A 10 -6.96 -9.42 -0.20
N ILE A 11 -7.40 -9.99 -1.32
CA ILE A 11 -6.55 -10.17 -2.50
C ILE A 11 -6.07 -8.83 -3.06
N ILE A 12 -6.97 -7.85 -3.22
CA ILE A 12 -6.62 -6.53 -3.74
C ILE A 12 -5.62 -5.84 -2.81
N TYR A 13 -5.92 -5.78 -1.52
CA TYR A 13 -5.04 -5.09 -0.56
C TYR A 13 -3.70 -5.81 -0.34
N ALA A 14 -3.68 -7.14 -0.38
CA ALA A 14 -2.43 -7.91 -0.36
C ALA A 14 -1.56 -7.60 -1.57
N PHE A 15 -2.15 -7.58 -2.77
CA PHE A 15 -1.45 -7.24 -4.01
C PHE A 15 -0.95 -5.78 -4.00
N LEU A 16 -1.76 -4.85 -3.49
CA LEU A 16 -1.34 -3.46 -3.32
C LEU A 16 -0.20 -3.31 -2.31
N GLY A 17 -0.19 -4.13 -1.25
CA GLY A 17 0.91 -4.20 -0.28
C GLY A 17 2.21 -4.63 -0.94
N TYR A 18 2.16 -5.69 -1.74
CA TYR A 18 3.29 -6.15 -2.53
C TYR A 18 3.81 -5.07 -3.50
N LEU A 19 2.91 -4.41 -4.24
CA LEU A 19 3.28 -3.32 -5.14
C LEU A 19 3.89 -2.13 -4.39
N TRP A 20 3.39 -1.82 -3.20
CA TRP A 20 3.95 -0.74 -2.39
C TRP A 20 5.39 -1.04 -1.96
N VAL A 21 5.70 -2.29 -1.60
CA VAL A 21 7.07 -2.70 -1.25
C VAL A 21 8.00 -2.51 -2.44
N LEU A 22 7.66 -3.07 -3.61
CA LEU A 22 8.47 -2.90 -4.83
C LEU A 22 8.67 -1.43 -5.21
N PHE A 23 7.61 -0.63 -5.07
CA PHE A 23 7.68 0.81 -5.28
C PHE A 23 8.64 1.46 -4.29
N SER A 24 8.51 1.16 -2.99
CA SER A 24 9.35 1.73 -1.93
C SER A 24 10.82 1.40 -2.12
N GLU A 25 11.17 0.16 -2.46
CA GLU A 25 12.55 -0.27 -2.75
C GLU A 25 13.14 0.52 -3.91
N ARG A 26 12.38 0.64 -5.00
CA ARG A 26 12.82 1.40 -6.17
C ARG A 26 13.01 2.88 -5.85
N MET A 27 12.10 3.45 -5.08
CA MET A 27 12.17 4.85 -4.66
C MET A 27 13.35 5.10 -3.72
N VAL A 28 13.61 4.21 -2.76
CA VAL A 28 14.77 4.30 -1.86
C VAL A 28 16.07 4.20 -2.66
N SER A 29 16.15 3.28 -3.62
CA SER A 29 17.31 3.16 -4.51
C SER A 29 17.58 4.46 -5.29
N ILE A 30 16.54 5.07 -5.85
CA ILE A 30 16.65 6.37 -6.54
C ILE A 30 17.06 7.47 -5.56
N ALA A 31 16.41 7.55 -4.40
CA ALA A 31 16.71 8.54 -3.36
C ALA A 31 18.16 8.47 -2.88
N ASN A 32 18.69 7.26 -2.68
CA ASN A 32 20.08 7.04 -2.31
C ASN A 32 21.05 7.44 -3.43
N ALA A 33 20.69 7.19 -4.69
CA ALA A 33 21.51 7.59 -5.85
C ALA A 33 21.61 9.11 -6.02
N MET A 34 20.64 9.89 -5.52
CA MET A 34 20.66 11.36 -5.59
C MET A 34 21.68 12.00 -4.63
N GLY A 35 22.20 11.26 -3.66
CA GLY A 35 23.22 11.75 -2.71
C GLY A 35 22.73 12.85 -1.75
N ASN A 36 21.44 13.20 -1.77
CA ASN A 36 20.84 14.20 -0.89
C ASN A 36 19.66 13.61 -0.12
N MET A 37 19.88 13.36 1.18
CA MET A 37 18.91 12.73 2.09
C MET A 37 17.59 13.51 2.19
N LEU A 38 17.62 14.84 2.17
CA LEU A 38 16.41 15.66 2.28
C LEU A 38 15.52 15.50 1.04
N ILE A 39 16.13 15.55 -0.14
CA ILE A 39 15.41 15.39 -1.41
C ILE A 39 14.87 13.96 -1.53
N GLY A 40 15.68 12.97 -1.17
CA GLY A 40 15.27 11.56 -1.15
C GLY A 40 14.09 11.30 -0.21
N GLY A 41 14.11 11.85 1.00
CA GLY A 41 13.02 11.75 1.96
C GLY A 41 11.73 12.43 1.48
N LEU A 42 11.84 13.60 0.85
CA LEU A 42 10.71 14.31 0.23
C LEU A 42 10.09 13.49 -0.91
N LEU A 43 10.95 12.92 -1.76
CA LEU A 43 10.54 12.08 -2.89
C LEU A 43 9.81 10.81 -2.43
N LEU A 44 10.31 10.15 -1.37
CA LEU A 44 9.65 9.00 -0.75
C LEU A 44 8.30 9.36 -0.14
N SER A 45 8.22 10.50 0.55
CA SER A 45 7.00 10.98 1.18
C SER A 45 5.92 11.29 0.14
N VAL A 46 6.26 12.07 -0.88
CA VAL A 46 5.35 12.42 -1.98
C VAL A 46 4.96 11.18 -2.78
N GLY A 47 5.92 10.30 -3.09
CA GLY A 47 5.67 9.05 -3.79
C GLY A 47 4.68 8.15 -3.04
N THR A 48 4.84 8.05 -1.72
CA THR A 48 3.92 7.26 -0.87
C THR A 48 2.51 7.86 -0.85
N LEU A 49 2.39 9.18 -0.74
CA LEU A 49 1.08 9.86 -0.80
C LEU A 49 0.38 9.64 -2.15
N LEU A 50 1.11 9.75 -3.26
CA LEU A 50 0.58 9.47 -4.59
C LEU A 50 0.17 8.01 -4.74
N PHE A 51 0.98 7.08 -4.25
CA PHE A 51 0.62 5.65 -4.25
C PHE A 51 -0.68 5.41 -3.48
N PHE A 52 -0.84 6.04 -2.31
CA PHE A 52 -2.05 5.89 -1.51
C PHE A 52 -3.28 6.52 -2.18
N ALA A 53 -3.11 7.62 -2.92
CA ALA A 53 -4.17 8.18 -3.74
C ALA A 53 -4.61 7.21 -4.87
N ILE A 54 -3.66 6.50 -5.48
CA ILE A 54 -3.95 5.46 -6.47
C ILE A 54 -4.68 4.28 -5.82
N VAL A 55 -4.21 3.80 -4.66
CA VAL A 55 -4.86 2.75 -3.87
C VAL A 55 -6.31 3.10 -3.57
N ASN A 56 -6.57 4.32 -3.10
CA ASN A 56 -7.93 4.78 -2.80
C ASN A 56 -8.84 4.84 -4.03
N ARG A 57 -8.28 5.04 -5.22
CA ARG A 57 -9.03 5.09 -6.47
C ARG A 57 -9.31 3.71 -7.06
N ILE A 58 -8.37 2.78 -6.93
CA ILE A 58 -8.47 1.42 -7.49
C ILE A 58 -9.25 0.50 -6.57
N ALA A 59 -9.09 0.63 -5.24
CA ALA A 59 -9.77 -0.24 -4.30
C ALA A 59 -11.29 -0.03 -4.40
N PRO A 60 -12.06 -1.04 -4.87
CA PRO A 60 -13.51 -0.91 -5.10
C PRO A 60 -14.29 -0.71 -3.79
N PHE A 61 -13.62 -0.81 -2.65
CA PHE A 61 -14.19 -0.67 -1.32
C PHE A 61 -14.15 0.77 -0.77
N HIS A 62 -13.77 1.76 -1.58
CA HIS A 62 -13.85 3.19 -1.24
C HIS A 62 -15.24 3.61 -0.72
N ASN A 63 -16.31 3.05 -1.28
CA ASN A 63 -17.69 3.35 -0.89
C ASN A 63 -18.09 2.79 0.49
N TYR A 64 -17.30 1.87 1.06
CA TYR A 64 -17.57 1.37 2.41
C TYR A 64 -16.96 2.33 3.44
N LYS A 65 -17.75 2.63 4.49
CA LYS A 65 -17.27 3.39 5.66
C LYS A 65 -15.97 2.79 6.19
N LEU A 66 -15.09 3.63 6.72
CA LEU A 66 -13.81 3.20 7.33
C LEU A 66 -14.01 2.10 8.40
N THR A 67 -15.16 2.07 9.06
CA THR A 67 -15.55 1.08 10.07
C THR A 67 -16.08 -0.24 9.51
N HIS A 68 -16.20 -0.38 8.19
CA HIS A 68 -16.74 -1.61 7.60
C HIS A 68 -15.70 -2.74 7.68
N PRO A 69 -16.08 -3.93 8.18
CA PRO A 69 -15.14 -5.02 8.44
C PRO A 69 -14.35 -5.47 7.21
N THR A 70 -14.93 -5.42 6.00
CA THR A 70 -14.20 -5.75 4.75
C THR A 70 -13.03 -4.81 4.47
N ARG A 71 -13.15 -3.52 4.83
CA ARG A 71 -12.11 -2.51 4.62
C ARG A 71 -11.00 -2.64 5.67
N LEU A 72 -11.38 -2.93 6.92
CA LEU A 72 -10.42 -3.21 7.98
C LEU A 72 -9.59 -4.47 7.68
N VAL A 73 -10.24 -5.55 7.25
CA VAL A 73 -9.54 -6.80 6.88
C VAL A 73 -8.62 -6.60 5.67
N GLY A 74 -9.05 -5.81 4.68
CA GLY A 74 -8.20 -5.42 3.56
C GLY A 74 -6.96 -4.64 4.03
N ALA A 75 -7.14 -3.57 4.81
CA ALA A 75 -6.04 -2.77 5.35
C ALA A 75 -5.07 -3.61 6.21
N ALA A 76 -5.58 -4.51 7.04
CA ALA A 76 -4.76 -5.45 7.79
C ALA A 76 -3.94 -6.37 6.86
N SER A 77 -4.55 -6.86 5.78
CA SER A 77 -3.86 -7.71 4.79
C SER A 77 -2.73 -6.95 4.08
N PHE A 78 -2.96 -5.69 3.73
CA PHE A 78 -1.92 -4.81 3.18
C PHE A 78 -0.73 -4.71 4.14
N LEU A 79 -0.98 -4.39 5.41
CA LEU A 79 0.08 -4.27 6.42
C LEU A 79 0.82 -5.59 6.65
N ILE A 80 0.10 -6.71 6.71
CA ILE A 80 0.70 -8.03 6.88
C ILE A 80 1.67 -8.33 5.73
N VAL A 81 1.30 -8.06 4.48
CA VAL A 81 2.18 -8.29 3.33
C VAL A 81 3.41 -7.40 3.39
N VAL A 82 3.23 -6.11 3.68
CA VAL A 82 4.34 -5.15 3.80
C VAL A 82 5.32 -5.59 4.88
N LEU A 83 4.84 -5.93 6.07
CA LEU A 83 5.69 -6.41 7.17
C LEU A 83 6.35 -7.74 6.82
N SER A 84 5.62 -8.68 6.24
CA SER A 84 6.17 -10.00 5.87
C SER A 84 7.31 -9.87 4.87
N ILE A 85 7.26 -8.94 3.93
CA ILE A 85 8.33 -8.77 2.94
C ILE A 85 9.50 -7.95 3.50
N LEU A 86 9.24 -6.94 4.33
CA LEU A 86 10.31 -6.11 4.90
C LEU A 86 11.17 -6.83 5.96
N PHE A 87 10.61 -7.85 6.63
CA PHE A 87 11.26 -8.57 7.72
C PHE A 87 11.75 -9.99 7.35
N VAL A 88 11.59 -10.41 6.09
CA VAL A 88 12.13 -11.66 5.53
C VAL A 88 13.43 -11.36 4.79
#